data_AF-A0A3L8CJN5-F1
#
_entry.id   AF-A0A3L8CJN5-F1
#
_cell.length_a   1.000
_cell.length_b   1.000
_cell.length_c   1.000
_cell.angle_alpha   90.00
_cell.angle_beta   90.00
_cell.angle_gamma   90.00
#
_symmetry.space_group_name_H-M   'P 1'
#
loop_
_entity.id
_entity.type
_entity.pdbx_description
1 polymer ?
#
loop_
_entity_poly.entity_id
_entity_poly.type
_entity_poly.pdbx_seq_one_letter_code
_entity_poly.pdbx_strand_id
1 'polypeptide(L)'
;MLSSRHRRALRLTSHFLVPYRWPAVGALLALIVAAGITLSMGQGIRLLVDQGFMTQSPHLLNQSIGLFMVLVAGLAVGTFARFYLVSWIGERVVADIRRQVFNHLVYLHPGFYEDNRSSEIQSRLTADTTLLQSVIGSSLSLFLRNLLMVIGGIVLLFITNPKLSSIVVIALPLVIAPILIFGRRVRSLSRESQDRIADVGSYVAETLGQIKTVQAYNHQVQDEKRFALTVEEAFATARKRIVQRAWLITLVIVLVLGAVGVMLWVGGMDVIAGRISGGELAAFVFYSLIVGSAFGTLSEVIGELQRAAGAAERIAELLRSENIIQPPSTGLVTLPERVQGNLQLQEVRFSYPSRPESFAVDGLNLTINAGETLALVGPSGAGKSTVYDLLLRFYDPAEGRILLDGVPLTQLDPLDLRRCFALVSQNPALFFGSIEENIRYGNPSASLAQVQEAAKIAYAHEFIQQMPNGYQTHLGDGGLGLSGGQRQRLAIARALLVDAPILLLDEATSALDAQSEHLIQQALPSLMKNRTTLVIAHRLATVKNADRIAVMDQGKLVAVGTHQELVASNALYARLAALQFSDGLDAQPHPLATK
;
A
#
# COMPACT_ATOMS: atom_id res chain seq x y z
N MET A 1 -23.23 8.30 -19.37
CA MET A 1 -21.98 9.08 -19.55
C MET A 1 -20.97 8.65 -18.50
N LEU A 2 -19.80 8.14 -18.88
CA LEU A 2 -18.73 7.77 -17.93
C LEU A 2 -18.26 9.01 -17.16
N SER A 3 -18.24 8.94 -15.82
CA SER A 3 -17.75 10.04 -14.99
C SER A 3 -16.27 10.35 -15.30
N SER A 4 -15.83 11.57 -15.04
CA SER A 4 -14.43 12.00 -15.23
C SER A 4 -13.42 11.05 -14.57
N ARG A 5 -13.79 10.46 -13.43
CA ARG A 5 -13.02 9.45 -12.68
C ARG A 5 -12.83 8.15 -13.49
N HIS A 6 -13.89 7.63 -14.09
CA HIS A 6 -13.81 6.40 -14.92
C HIS A 6 -12.93 6.61 -16.16
N ARG A 7 -12.96 7.80 -16.77
CA ARG A 7 -12.08 8.11 -17.92
C ARG A 7 -10.60 8.16 -17.51
N ARG A 8 -10.27 8.58 -16.30
CA ARG A 8 -8.89 8.60 -15.78
C ARG A 8 -8.37 7.18 -15.50
N ALA A 9 -9.18 6.35 -14.84
CA ALA A 9 -8.86 4.94 -14.61
C ALA A 9 -8.60 4.19 -15.93
N LEU A 10 -9.45 4.41 -16.94
CA LEU A 10 -9.29 3.82 -18.27
C LEU A 10 -8.03 4.30 -19.00
N ARG A 11 -7.61 5.57 -18.84
CA ARG A 11 -6.35 6.06 -19.42
C ARG A 11 -5.15 5.38 -18.80
N LEU A 12 -5.12 5.23 -17.48
CA LEU A 12 -4.03 4.55 -16.78
C LEU A 12 -3.92 3.09 -17.25
N THR A 13 -5.00 2.32 -17.21
CA THR A 13 -4.99 0.92 -17.65
C THR A 13 -4.64 0.77 -19.12
N SER A 14 -5.09 1.69 -19.98
CA SER A 14 -4.72 1.69 -21.40
C SER A 14 -3.21 1.89 -21.60
N HIS A 15 -2.57 2.76 -20.82
CA HIS A 15 -1.13 3.01 -20.93
C HIS A 15 -0.30 1.75 -20.64
N PHE A 16 -0.65 1.02 -19.58
CA PHE A 16 0.03 -0.24 -19.23
C PHE A 16 -0.34 -1.42 -20.15
N LEU A 17 -1.46 -1.38 -20.85
CA LEU A 17 -1.87 -2.43 -21.78
C LEU A 17 -1.26 -2.28 -23.19
N VAL A 18 -0.89 -1.06 -23.60
CA VAL A 18 -0.33 -0.78 -24.95
C VAL A 18 0.89 -1.64 -25.30
N PRO A 19 1.87 -1.87 -24.40
CA PRO A 19 3.00 -2.77 -24.69
C PRO A 19 2.57 -4.20 -25.02
N TYR A 20 1.43 -4.64 -24.51
CA TYR A 20 0.89 -6.00 -24.63
C TYR A 20 -0.24 -6.12 -25.65
N ARG A 21 -0.30 -5.21 -26.63
CA ARG A 21 -1.35 -5.16 -27.66
C ARG A 21 -1.50 -6.44 -28.48
N TRP A 22 -0.41 -7.14 -28.79
CA TRP A 22 -0.46 -8.37 -29.60
C TRP A 22 -1.08 -9.56 -28.85
N PRO A 23 -0.62 -9.89 -27.62
CA PRO A 23 -1.34 -10.83 -26.75
C PRO A 23 -2.82 -10.45 -26.55
N ALA A 24 -3.13 -9.16 -26.38
CA ALA A 24 -4.50 -8.70 -26.21
C ALA A 24 -5.38 -8.93 -27.46
N VAL A 25 -4.83 -8.70 -28.65
CA VAL A 25 -5.49 -9.03 -29.93
C VAL A 25 -5.69 -10.53 -30.06
N GLY A 26 -4.67 -11.34 -29.73
CA GLY A 26 -4.79 -12.80 -29.73
C GLY A 26 -5.88 -13.31 -28.79
N ALA A 27 -5.96 -12.75 -27.57
CA ALA A 27 -7.00 -13.04 -26.61
C ALA A 27 -8.40 -12.66 -27.11
N LEU A 28 -8.53 -11.50 -27.78
CA LEU A 28 -9.80 -11.05 -28.35
C LEU A 28 -10.25 -11.94 -29.51
N LEU A 29 -9.33 -12.35 -30.40
CA LEU A 29 -9.61 -13.30 -31.48
C LEU A 29 -10.06 -14.65 -30.92
N ALA A 30 -9.32 -15.20 -29.95
CA ALA A 30 -9.69 -16.45 -29.29
C ALA A 30 -11.06 -16.37 -28.60
N LEU A 31 -11.38 -15.21 -28.02
CA LEU A 31 -12.70 -14.92 -27.43
C LEU A 31 -13.81 -14.92 -28.47
N ILE A 32 -13.63 -14.23 -29.60
CA ILE A 32 -14.62 -14.16 -30.69
C ILE A 32 -14.85 -15.56 -31.28
N VAL A 33 -13.77 -16.30 -31.54
CA VAL A 33 -13.86 -17.67 -32.07
C VAL A 33 -14.60 -18.58 -31.09
N ALA A 34 -14.24 -18.58 -29.80
CA ALA A 34 -14.91 -19.41 -28.80
C ALA A 34 -16.39 -19.06 -28.61
N ALA A 35 -16.73 -17.76 -28.61
CA ALA A 35 -18.11 -17.30 -28.54
C ALA A 35 -18.90 -17.72 -29.80
N GLY A 36 -18.32 -17.56 -30.98
CA GLY A 36 -18.90 -18.00 -32.25
C GLY A 36 -19.19 -19.50 -32.29
N ILE A 37 -18.24 -20.32 -31.83
CA ILE A 37 -18.41 -21.78 -31.71
C ILE A 37 -19.54 -22.12 -30.72
N THR A 38 -19.59 -21.45 -29.57
CA THR A 38 -20.64 -21.72 -28.57
C THR A 38 -22.03 -21.36 -29.11
N LEU A 39 -22.15 -20.26 -29.86
CA LEU A 39 -23.41 -19.86 -30.49
C LEU A 39 -23.80 -20.75 -31.68
N SER A 40 -22.83 -21.29 -32.42
CA SER A 40 -23.13 -22.22 -33.52
C SER A 40 -23.64 -23.58 -33.04
N MET A 41 -23.29 -24.00 -31.81
CA MET A 41 -23.79 -25.24 -31.20
C MET A 41 -25.32 -25.32 -31.14
N GLY A 42 -26.04 -24.20 -31.00
CA GLY A 42 -27.51 -24.20 -31.00
C GLY A 42 -28.10 -24.66 -32.34
N GLN A 43 -27.51 -24.22 -33.46
CA GLN A 43 -27.87 -24.75 -34.79
C GLN A 43 -27.41 -26.20 -34.95
N GLY A 44 -26.27 -26.58 -34.36
CA GLY A 44 -25.83 -27.98 -34.31
C GLY A 44 -26.86 -28.90 -33.63
N ILE A 45 -27.46 -28.46 -32.52
CA ILE A 45 -28.54 -29.19 -31.83
C ILE A 45 -29.78 -29.29 -32.74
N ARG A 46 -30.17 -28.20 -33.42
CA ARG A 46 -31.27 -28.23 -34.39
C ARG A 46 -31.04 -29.29 -35.47
N LEU A 47 -29.86 -29.29 -36.09
CA LEU A 47 -29.50 -30.26 -37.14
C LEU A 47 -29.49 -31.70 -36.61
N LEU A 48 -28.96 -31.94 -35.42
CA LEU A 48 -28.97 -33.27 -34.78
C LEU A 48 -30.39 -33.79 -34.55
N VAL A 49 -31.31 -32.93 -34.09
CA VAL A 49 -32.70 -33.30 -33.83
C VAL A 49 -33.47 -33.51 -35.14
N ASP A 50 -33.46 -32.50 -36.02
CA ASP A 50 -34.28 -32.50 -37.23
C ASP A 50 -33.76 -33.44 -38.32
N GLN A 51 -32.43 -33.55 -38.47
CA GLN A 51 -31.80 -34.35 -39.54
C GLN A 51 -31.15 -35.64 -39.04
N GLY A 52 -30.81 -35.77 -37.76
CA GLY A 52 -30.22 -37.00 -37.22
C GLY A 52 -31.28 -37.97 -36.68
N PHE A 53 -31.95 -37.58 -35.60
CA PHE A 53 -32.89 -38.46 -34.90
C PHE A 53 -34.19 -38.68 -35.67
N MET A 54 -34.71 -37.65 -36.36
CA MET A 54 -35.96 -37.75 -37.11
C MET A 54 -35.82 -38.47 -38.46
N THR A 55 -34.62 -38.55 -39.05
CA THR A 55 -34.40 -39.27 -40.33
C THR A 55 -33.90 -40.70 -40.15
N GLN A 56 -33.60 -41.14 -38.91
CA GLN A 56 -33.08 -42.47 -38.58
C GLN A 56 -31.83 -42.91 -39.36
N SER A 57 -31.02 -41.97 -39.87
CA SER A 57 -29.84 -42.29 -40.69
C SER A 57 -28.54 -42.33 -39.87
N PRO A 58 -27.88 -43.50 -39.70
CA PRO A 58 -26.64 -43.60 -38.91
C PRO A 58 -25.48 -42.78 -39.49
N HIS A 59 -25.46 -42.58 -40.80
CA HIS A 59 -24.41 -41.83 -41.49
C HIS A 59 -24.45 -40.32 -41.18
N LEU A 60 -25.63 -39.68 -41.26
CA LEU A 60 -25.78 -38.25 -40.93
C LEU A 60 -25.57 -38.00 -39.44
N LEU A 61 -25.95 -38.95 -38.58
CA LEU A 61 -25.66 -38.88 -37.15
C LEU A 61 -24.14 -38.89 -36.88
N ASN A 62 -23.39 -39.82 -37.49
CA ASN A 62 -21.93 -39.88 -37.33
C ASN A 62 -21.23 -38.62 -37.84
N GLN A 63 -21.65 -38.08 -38.98
CA GLN A 63 -21.10 -36.83 -39.53
C GLN A 63 -21.38 -35.63 -38.61
N SER A 64 -22.60 -35.55 -38.06
CA SER A 64 -22.99 -34.47 -37.14
C SER A 64 -22.25 -34.55 -35.81
N ILE A 65 -22.05 -35.76 -35.26
CA ILE A 65 -21.23 -35.98 -34.06
C ILE A 65 -19.75 -35.65 -34.35
N GLY A 66 -19.22 -36.03 -35.51
CA GLY A 66 -17.86 -35.68 -35.93
C GLY A 66 -17.64 -34.17 -35.98
N LEU A 67 -18.56 -33.43 -36.61
CA LEU A 67 -18.54 -31.97 -36.63
C LEU A 67 -18.63 -31.38 -35.21
N PHE A 68 -19.51 -31.92 -34.36
CA PHE A 68 -19.65 -31.49 -32.98
C PHE A 68 -18.35 -31.67 -32.19
N MET A 69 -17.65 -32.80 -32.36
CA MET A 69 -16.34 -33.04 -31.72
C MET A 69 -15.27 -32.06 -32.18
N VAL A 70 -15.24 -31.70 -33.47
CA VAL A 70 -14.33 -30.66 -34.00
C VAL A 70 -14.64 -29.30 -33.37
N LEU A 71 -15.92 -28.93 -33.24
CA LEU A 71 -16.34 -27.70 -32.57
C LEU A 71 -15.95 -27.70 -31.09
N VAL A 72 -16.12 -28.82 -30.37
CA VAL A 72 -15.70 -28.96 -28.97
C VAL A 72 -14.17 -28.79 -28.83
N ALA A 73 -13.39 -29.42 -29.70
CA ALA A 73 -11.94 -29.26 -29.70
C ALA A 73 -11.52 -27.81 -29.98
N GLY A 74 -12.15 -27.15 -30.97
CA GLY A 74 -11.92 -25.73 -31.27
C GLY A 74 -12.30 -24.82 -30.10
N LEU A 75 -13.41 -25.10 -29.42
CA LEU A 75 -13.83 -24.37 -28.21
C LEU A 75 -12.83 -24.55 -27.07
N ALA A 76 -12.31 -25.76 -26.86
CA ALA A 76 -11.33 -26.04 -25.83
C ALA A 76 -10.01 -25.28 -26.09
N VAL A 77 -9.49 -25.34 -27.32
CA VAL A 77 -8.26 -24.62 -27.71
C VAL A 77 -8.46 -23.11 -27.62
N GLY A 78 -9.57 -22.59 -28.13
CA GLY A 78 -9.88 -21.16 -28.05
C GLY A 78 -10.04 -20.68 -26.61
N THR A 79 -10.67 -21.48 -25.75
CA THR A 79 -10.82 -21.17 -24.33
C THR A 79 -9.49 -21.18 -23.60
N PHE A 80 -8.62 -22.18 -23.87
CA PHE A 80 -7.27 -22.25 -23.31
C PHE A 80 -6.43 -21.04 -23.74
N ALA A 81 -6.35 -20.77 -25.05
CA ALA A 81 -5.58 -19.65 -25.58
C ALA A 81 -6.04 -18.32 -25.00
N ARG A 82 -7.36 -18.08 -24.96
CA ARG A 82 -7.93 -16.89 -24.33
C ARG A 82 -7.56 -16.82 -22.85
N PHE A 83 -7.78 -17.89 -22.09
CA PHE A 83 -7.53 -17.90 -20.64
C PHE A 83 -6.05 -17.63 -20.33
N TYR A 84 -5.13 -18.33 -21.00
CA TYR A 84 -3.70 -18.14 -20.83
C TYR A 84 -3.25 -16.72 -21.18
N LEU A 85 -3.61 -16.21 -22.37
CA LEU A 85 -3.20 -14.88 -22.83
C LEU A 85 -3.71 -13.78 -21.90
N VAL A 86 -4.99 -13.83 -21.51
CA VAL A 86 -5.57 -12.81 -20.62
C VAL A 86 -4.94 -12.87 -19.23
N SER A 87 -4.76 -14.08 -18.66
CA SER A 87 -4.17 -14.24 -17.33
C SER A 87 -2.72 -13.74 -17.31
N TRP A 88 -1.93 -14.09 -18.33
CA TRP A 88 -0.56 -13.63 -18.48
C TRP A 88 -0.46 -12.10 -18.62
N ILE A 89 -1.34 -11.48 -19.41
CA ILE A 89 -1.40 -10.00 -19.52
C ILE A 89 -1.73 -9.39 -18.16
N GLY A 90 -2.70 -9.95 -17.42
CA GLY A 90 -3.08 -9.49 -16.09
C GLY A 90 -1.91 -9.47 -15.12
N GLU A 91 -1.17 -10.59 -15.02
CA GLU A 91 0.03 -10.68 -14.17
C GLU A 91 1.10 -9.67 -14.57
N ARG A 92 1.38 -9.56 -15.87
CA ARG A 92 2.47 -8.72 -16.36
C ARG A 92 2.19 -7.23 -16.17
N VAL A 93 0.96 -6.79 -16.49
CA VAL A 93 0.53 -5.40 -16.28
C VAL A 93 0.62 -5.03 -14.80
N VAL A 94 0.21 -5.92 -13.90
CA VAL A 94 0.26 -5.65 -12.45
C VAL A 94 1.69 -5.61 -11.93
N ALA A 95 2.58 -6.46 -12.43
CA ALA A 95 4.00 -6.39 -12.11
C ALA A 95 4.60 -5.04 -12.52
N ASP A 96 4.27 -4.55 -13.72
CA ASP A 96 4.75 -3.24 -14.21
C ASP A 96 4.17 -2.09 -13.38
N ILE A 97 2.88 -2.15 -13.00
CA ILE A 97 2.26 -1.16 -12.11
C ILE A 97 2.97 -1.14 -10.75
N ARG A 98 3.15 -2.31 -10.11
CA ARG A 98 3.82 -2.41 -8.80
C ARG A 98 5.24 -1.84 -8.87
N ARG A 99 5.99 -2.18 -9.91
CA ARG A 99 7.35 -1.66 -10.12
C ARG A 99 7.36 -0.15 -10.30
N GLN A 100 6.49 0.40 -11.14
CA GLN A 100 6.47 1.85 -11.39
C GLN A 100 6.01 2.63 -10.15
N VAL A 101 4.98 2.16 -9.45
CA VAL A 101 4.50 2.78 -8.21
C VAL A 101 5.59 2.76 -7.15
N PHE A 102 6.23 1.61 -6.92
CA PHE A 102 7.32 1.50 -5.94
C PHE A 102 8.48 2.43 -6.29
N ASN A 103 8.92 2.40 -7.56
CA ASN A 103 9.99 3.27 -8.04
C ASN A 103 9.64 4.75 -7.87
N HIS A 104 8.37 5.15 -8.02
CA HIS A 104 7.95 6.53 -7.80
C HIS A 104 7.95 6.91 -6.32
N LEU A 105 7.38 6.06 -5.47
CA LEU A 105 7.21 6.30 -4.05
C LEU A 105 8.55 6.55 -3.34
N VAL A 106 9.59 5.76 -3.63
CA VAL A 106 10.89 5.89 -2.94
C VAL A 106 11.60 7.22 -3.19
N TYR A 107 11.18 8.00 -4.19
CA TYR A 107 11.73 9.35 -4.46
C TYR A 107 10.85 10.48 -3.90
N LEU A 108 9.68 10.20 -3.35
CA LEU A 108 8.86 11.23 -2.72
C LEU A 108 9.51 11.71 -1.41
N HIS A 109 9.46 13.02 -1.17
CA HIS A 109 9.88 13.62 0.09
C HIS A 109 9.18 12.98 1.31
N PRO A 110 9.84 12.93 2.49
CA PRO A 110 9.27 12.35 3.70
C PRO A 110 7.92 12.95 4.13
N GLY A 111 7.67 14.24 3.89
CA GLY A 111 6.38 14.86 4.23
C GLY A 111 5.16 14.21 3.58
N PHE A 112 5.32 13.59 2.39
CA PHE A 112 4.26 12.80 1.77
C PHE A 112 3.81 11.63 2.68
N TYR A 113 4.73 11.01 3.41
CA TYR A 113 4.49 9.84 4.27
C TYR A 113 3.93 10.19 5.65
N GLU A 114 3.99 11.46 6.05
CA GLU A 114 3.32 11.94 7.25
C GLU A 114 1.81 12.09 7.01
N ASP A 115 1.44 12.59 5.83
CA ASP A 115 0.03 12.74 5.41
C ASP A 115 -0.57 11.42 4.88
N ASN A 116 0.26 10.53 4.32
CA ASN A 116 -0.15 9.26 3.75
C ASN A 116 0.48 8.11 4.53
N ARG A 117 -0.32 7.44 5.38
CA ARG A 117 0.16 6.35 6.23
C ARG A 117 0.79 5.23 5.39
N SER A 118 1.97 4.77 5.78
CA SER A 118 2.68 3.68 5.08
C SER A 118 1.85 2.40 4.93
N SER A 119 0.99 2.08 5.91
CA SER A 119 0.07 0.95 5.85
C SER A 119 -1.00 1.09 4.77
N GLU A 120 -1.47 2.32 4.52
CA GLU A 120 -2.40 2.62 3.42
C GLU A 120 -1.70 2.44 2.07
N ILE A 121 -0.48 2.97 1.94
CA ILE A 121 0.33 2.81 0.72
C ILE A 121 0.61 1.32 0.44
N GLN A 122 0.97 0.55 1.46
CA GLN A 122 1.15 -0.89 1.36
C GLN A 122 -0.14 -1.61 0.89
N SER A 123 -1.29 -1.25 1.47
CA SER A 123 -2.59 -1.81 1.07
C SER A 123 -2.90 -1.50 -0.40
N ARG A 124 -2.63 -0.27 -0.85
CA ARG A 124 -2.76 0.11 -2.27
C ARG A 124 -1.82 -0.73 -3.15
N LEU A 125 -0.54 -0.91 -2.80
CA LEU A 125 0.38 -1.72 -3.60
C LEU A 125 0.01 -3.21 -3.66
N THR A 126 -0.69 -3.73 -2.66
CA THR A 126 -1.02 -5.16 -2.54
C THR A 126 -2.46 -5.46 -2.93
N ALA A 127 -3.43 -5.00 -2.14
CA ALA A 127 -4.84 -5.28 -2.33
C ALA A 127 -5.42 -4.62 -3.60
N ASP A 128 -5.17 -3.33 -3.82
CA ASP A 128 -5.73 -2.62 -4.98
C ASP A 128 -5.14 -3.14 -6.30
N THR A 129 -3.83 -3.42 -6.33
CA THR A 129 -3.21 -4.02 -7.53
C THR A 129 -3.73 -5.43 -7.79
N THR A 130 -4.09 -6.20 -6.76
CA THR A 130 -4.70 -7.54 -6.90
C THR A 130 -6.12 -7.44 -7.49
N LEU A 131 -6.90 -6.42 -7.12
CA LEU A 131 -8.20 -6.15 -7.76
C LEU A 131 -8.03 -5.81 -9.24
N LEU A 132 -7.01 -5.03 -9.60
CA LEU A 132 -6.68 -4.75 -11.01
C LEU A 132 -6.24 -6.01 -11.75
N GLN A 133 -5.44 -6.87 -11.13
CA GLN A 133 -5.02 -8.16 -11.66
C GLN A 133 -6.21 -9.04 -12.00
N SER A 134 -7.15 -9.20 -11.07
CA SER A 134 -8.36 -9.99 -11.28
C SER A 134 -9.19 -9.45 -12.45
N VAL A 135 -9.38 -8.13 -12.53
CA VAL A 135 -10.19 -7.52 -13.58
C VAL A 135 -9.54 -7.59 -14.96
N ILE A 136 -8.24 -7.26 -15.06
CA ILE A 136 -7.51 -7.30 -16.33
C ILE A 136 -7.27 -8.75 -16.77
N GLY A 137 -6.95 -9.63 -15.81
CA GLY A 137 -6.61 -11.02 -16.02
C GLY A 137 -7.80 -11.97 -16.22
N SER A 138 -9.03 -11.55 -15.86
CA SER A 138 -10.19 -12.42 -16.01
C SER A 138 -11.51 -11.69 -16.24
N SER A 139 -11.94 -10.80 -15.34
CA SER A 139 -13.30 -10.28 -15.32
C SER A 139 -13.66 -9.50 -16.59
N LEU A 140 -12.73 -8.71 -17.15
CA LEU A 140 -12.97 -8.01 -18.41
C LEU A 140 -13.17 -8.97 -19.58
N SER A 141 -12.37 -10.05 -19.65
CA SER A 141 -12.55 -11.08 -20.68
C SER A 141 -13.89 -11.81 -20.53
N LEU A 142 -14.29 -12.10 -19.29
CA LEU A 142 -15.58 -12.69 -18.99
C LEU A 142 -16.75 -11.76 -19.35
N PHE A 143 -16.61 -10.47 -19.07
CA PHE A 143 -17.57 -9.44 -19.45
C PHE A 143 -17.75 -9.40 -20.96
N LEU A 144 -16.66 -9.28 -21.72
CA LEU A 144 -16.69 -9.22 -23.18
C LEU A 144 -17.27 -10.49 -23.80
N ARG A 145 -16.88 -11.66 -23.29
CA ARG A 145 -17.44 -12.94 -23.74
C ARG A 145 -18.95 -12.97 -23.54
N ASN A 146 -19.43 -12.69 -22.33
CA ASN A 146 -20.85 -12.76 -22.04
C ASN A 146 -21.65 -11.66 -22.74
N LEU A 147 -21.05 -10.50 -23.01
CA LEU A 147 -21.66 -9.47 -23.85
C LEU A 147 -21.89 -9.99 -25.27
N LEU A 148 -20.90 -10.67 -25.87
CA LEU A 148 -21.08 -11.33 -27.17
C LEU A 148 -22.13 -12.45 -27.11
N MET A 149 -22.16 -13.25 -26.04
CA MET A 149 -23.17 -14.30 -25.87
C MET A 149 -24.60 -13.73 -25.76
N VAL A 150 -24.78 -12.62 -25.04
CA VAL A 150 -26.09 -11.96 -24.92
C VAL A 150 -26.50 -11.35 -26.25
N ILE A 151 -25.63 -10.57 -26.91
CA ILE A 151 -25.96 -9.93 -28.19
C ILE A 151 -26.22 -10.99 -29.27
N GLY A 152 -25.28 -11.92 -29.45
CA GLY A 152 -25.39 -12.98 -30.45
C GLY A 152 -26.54 -13.93 -30.16
N GLY A 153 -26.76 -14.30 -28.89
CA GLY A 153 -27.88 -15.15 -28.49
C GLY A 153 -29.24 -14.50 -28.70
N ILE A 154 -29.41 -13.21 -28.37
CA ILE A 154 -30.67 -12.48 -28.65
C ILE A 154 -30.92 -12.43 -30.16
N VAL A 155 -29.91 -12.10 -30.97
CA VAL A 155 -30.03 -12.08 -32.43
C VAL A 155 -30.47 -13.46 -32.95
N LEU A 156 -29.84 -14.53 -32.48
CA LEU A 156 -30.18 -15.90 -32.88
C LEU A 156 -31.55 -16.36 -32.38
N LEU A 157 -32.02 -15.92 -31.21
CA LEU A 157 -33.38 -16.18 -30.75
C LEU A 157 -34.41 -15.59 -31.72
N PHE A 158 -34.25 -14.31 -32.09
CA PHE A 158 -35.15 -13.64 -33.02
C PHE A 158 -35.10 -14.25 -34.42
N ILE A 159 -33.91 -14.64 -34.91
CA ILE A 159 -33.76 -15.35 -36.19
C ILE A 159 -34.43 -16.73 -36.14
N THR A 160 -34.32 -17.45 -35.02
CA THR A 160 -34.88 -18.79 -34.87
C THR A 160 -36.40 -18.72 -34.82
N ASN A 161 -36.98 -17.91 -33.93
CA ASN A 161 -38.43 -17.75 -33.84
C ASN A 161 -38.83 -16.40 -33.21
N PRO A 162 -39.35 -15.44 -34.00
CA PRO A 162 -39.77 -14.12 -33.50
C PRO A 162 -40.93 -14.19 -32.49
N LYS A 163 -41.86 -15.13 -32.66
CA LYS A 163 -43.02 -15.29 -31.79
C LYS A 163 -42.60 -15.73 -30.40
N LEU A 164 -41.78 -16.79 -30.29
CA LEU A 164 -41.25 -17.26 -29.01
C LEU A 164 -40.32 -16.22 -28.36
N SER A 165 -39.52 -15.52 -29.17
CA SER A 165 -38.64 -14.43 -28.68
C SER A 165 -39.43 -13.30 -28.02
N SER A 166 -40.58 -12.93 -28.59
CA SER A 166 -41.44 -11.87 -28.04
C SER A 166 -41.99 -12.24 -26.66
N ILE A 167 -42.30 -13.52 -26.41
CA ILE A 167 -42.73 -14.01 -25.09
C ILE A 167 -41.63 -13.81 -24.05
N VAL A 168 -40.39 -14.16 -24.39
CA VAL A 168 -39.22 -13.98 -23.50
C VAL A 168 -38.96 -12.50 -23.22
N VAL A 169 -39.07 -11.64 -24.24
CA VAL A 169 -38.89 -10.19 -24.08
C VAL A 169 -39.96 -9.58 -23.17
N ILE A 170 -41.21 -10.03 -23.26
CA ILE A 170 -42.29 -9.59 -22.35
C ILE A 170 -42.06 -10.09 -20.92
N ALA A 171 -41.54 -11.32 -20.76
CA ALA A 171 -41.20 -11.86 -19.44
C ALA A 171 -40.02 -11.10 -18.78
N LEU A 172 -39.13 -10.49 -19.58
CA LEU A 172 -37.91 -9.87 -19.09
C LEU A 172 -38.18 -8.69 -18.11
N PRO A 173 -39.02 -7.67 -18.40
CA PRO A 173 -39.40 -6.65 -17.42
C PRO A 173 -39.99 -7.22 -16.13
N LEU A 174 -40.78 -8.28 -16.23
CA LEU A 174 -41.41 -8.98 -15.10
C LEU A 174 -40.35 -9.60 -14.17
N VAL A 175 -39.26 -10.12 -14.72
CA VAL A 175 -38.11 -10.65 -13.96
C VAL A 175 -37.22 -9.53 -13.43
N ILE A 176 -36.95 -8.49 -14.21
CA ILE A 176 -36.04 -7.39 -13.84
C ILE A 176 -36.62 -6.52 -12.73
N ALA A 177 -37.93 -6.23 -12.74
CA ALA A 177 -38.53 -5.30 -11.78
C ALA A 177 -38.32 -5.74 -10.31
N PRO A 178 -38.59 -7.00 -9.90
CA PRO A 178 -38.28 -7.47 -8.56
C PRO A 178 -36.78 -7.41 -8.22
N ILE A 179 -35.89 -7.70 -9.18
CA ILE A 179 -34.44 -7.60 -8.99
C ILE A 179 -34.03 -6.17 -8.63
N LEU A 180 -34.60 -5.16 -9.31
CA LEU A 180 -34.31 -3.75 -9.02
C LEU A 180 -34.86 -3.31 -7.67
N ILE A 181 -36.06 -3.76 -7.29
CA ILE A 181 -36.73 -3.38 -6.05
C ILE A 181 -36.05 -4.03 -4.84
N PHE A 182 -36.00 -5.37 -4.80
CA PHE A 182 -35.39 -6.12 -3.69
C PHE A 182 -33.87 -5.93 -3.66
N GLY A 183 -33.22 -5.82 -4.83
CA GLY A 183 -31.78 -5.63 -4.94
C GLY A 183 -31.28 -4.36 -4.25
N ARG A 184 -32.06 -3.26 -4.25
CA ARG A 184 -31.72 -2.04 -3.49
C ARG A 184 -31.67 -2.30 -1.98
N ARG A 185 -32.65 -3.03 -1.46
CA ARG A 185 -32.71 -3.39 -0.02
C ARG A 185 -31.58 -4.34 0.36
N VAL A 186 -31.32 -5.35 -0.48
CA VAL A 186 -30.18 -6.27 -0.29
C VAL A 186 -28.86 -5.50 -0.28
N ARG A 187 -28.67 -4.53 -1.18
CA ARG A 187 -27.46 -3.71 -1.22
C ARG A 187 -27.27 -2.86 0.03
N SER A 188 -28.34 -2.27 0.57
CA SER A 188 -28.31 -1.53 1.84
C SER A 188 -27.91 -2.44 3.01
N LEU A 189 -28.56 -3.60 3.15
CA LEU A 189 -28.27 -4.56 4.22
C LEU A 189 -26.88 -5.21 4.06
N SER A 190 -26.38 -5.34 2.84
CA SER A 190 -24.99 -5.77 2.59
C SER A 190 -23.98 -4.78 3.13
N ARG A 191 -24.23 -3.46 3.01
CA ARG A 191 -23.34 -2.43 3.58
C ARG A 191 -23.37 -2.48 5.11
N GLU A 192 -24.56 -2.46 5.71
CA GLU A 192 -24.71 -2.58 7.16
C GLU A 192 -24.04 -3.86 7.70
N SER A 193 -24.19 -4.99 7.01
CA SER A 193 -23.49 -6.23 7.37
C SER A 193 -21.97 -6.15 7.23
N GLN A 194 -21.44 -5.38 6.27
CA GLN A 194 -20.00 -5.17 6.13
C GLN A 194 -19.47 -4.28 7.26
N ASP A 195 -20.20 -3.22 7.63
CA ASP A 195 -19.86 -2.35 8.74
C ASP A 195 -19.78 -3.14 10.05
N ARG A 196 -20.77 -4.02 10.31
CA ARG A 196 -20.73 -4.92 11.49
C ARG A 196 -19.59 -5.93 11.47
N ILE A 197 -19.18 -6.41 10.30
CA ILE A 197 -18.00 -7.27 10.17
C ILE A 197 -16.71 -6.47 10.42
N ALA A 198 -16.67 -5.19 10.02
CA ALA A 198 -15.54 -4.32 10.33
C ALA A 198 -15.39 -4.11 11.84
N ASP A 199 -16.49 -3.91 12.58
CA ASP A 199 -16.48 -3.82 14.04
C ASP A 199 -15.85 -5.06 14.69
N VAL A 200 -16.21 -6.27 14.22
CA VAL A 200 -15.60 -7.54 14.66
C VAL A 200 -14.09 -7.53 14.39
N GLY A 201 -13.68 -7.14 13.18
CA GLY A 201 -12.27 -7.07 12.80
C GLY A 201 -11.47 -6.07 13.64
N SER A 202 -12.03 -4.89 13.91
CA SER A 202 -11.43 -3.86 14.77
C SER A 202 -11.22 -4.38 16.19
N TYR A 203 -12.22 -5.04 16.77
CA TYR A 203 -12.12 -5.62 18.11
C TYR A 203 -11.00 -6.66 18.19
N VAL A 204 -10.93 -7.58 17.23
CA VAL A 204 -9.88 -8.60 17.16
C VAL A 204 -8.49 -7.98 17.06
N ALA A 205 -8.32 -6.97 16.20
CA ALA A 205 -7.04 -6.28 16.02
C ALA A 205 -6.58 -5.59 17.30
N GLU A 206 -7.49 -4.94 18.04
CA GLU A 206 -7.19 -4.29 19.31
C GLU A 206 -6.81 -5.30 20.41
N THR A 207 -7.68 -6.29 20.67
CA THR A 207 -7.49 -7.27 21.75
C THR A 207 -6.27 -8.15 21.51
N LEU A 208 -6.08 -8.68 20.30
CA LEU A 208 -4.91 -9.53 20.00
C LEU A 208 -3.63 -8.71 19.86
N GLY A 209 -3.71 -7.47 19.36
CA GLY A 209 -2.58 -6.55 19.32
C GLY A 209 -2.02 -6.26 20.71
N GLN A 210 -2.88 -6.26 21.73
CA GLN A 210 -2.53 -6.04 23.13
C GLN A 210 -2.69 -7.31 24.00
N ILE A 211 -2.47 -8.50 23.42
CA ILE A 211 -2.74 -9.77 24.11
C ILE A 211 -1.98 -9.93 25.43
N LYS A 212 -0.77 -9.37 25.53
CA LYS A 212 0.01 -9.36 26.78
C LYS A 212 -0.71 -8.61 27.89
N THR A 213 -1.36 -7.49 27.57
CA THR A 213 -2.15 -6.71 28.52
C THR A 213 -3.39 -7.48 28.94
N VAL A 214 -4.13 -8.05 27.98
CA VAL A 214 -5.31 -8.88 28.26
C VAL A 214 -4.97 -10.03 29.21
N GLN A 215 -3.86 -10.74 28.94
CA GLN A 215 -3.40 -11.86 29.78
C GLN A 215 -2.83 -11.40 31.12
N ALA A 216 -2.09 -10.29 31.17
CA ALA A 216 -1.55 -9.76 32.42
C ALA A 216 -2.66 -9.35 33.41
N TYR A 217 -3.78 -8.84 32.90
CA TYR A 217 -4.94 -8.45 33.71
C TYR A 217 -6.02 -9.54 33.83
N ASN A 218 -5.79 -10.73 33.28
CA ASN A 218 -6.75 -11.83 33.24
C ASN A 218 -8.15 -11.43 32.73
N HIS A 219 -8.21 -10.58 31.70
CA HIS A 219 -9.43 -9.98 31.17
C HIS A 219 -10.17 -10.86 30.12
N GLN A 220 -9.70 -12.10 29.90
CA GLN A 220 -10.16 -12.97 28.81
C GLN A 220 -11.67 -13.21 28.84
N VAL A 221 -12.27 -13.42 30.02
CA VAL A 221 -13.71 -13.73 30.15
C VAL A 221 -14.59 -12.54 29.74
N GLN A 222 -14.14 -11.31 30.03
CA GLN A 222 -14.84 -10.10 29.63
C GLN A 222 -14.73 -9.89 28.12
N ASP A 223 -13.53 -10.09 27.56
CA ASP A 223 -13.29 -10.00 26.13
C ASP A 223 -14.08 -11.05 25.33
N GLU A 224 -14.16 -12.29 25.81
CA GLU A 224 -14.98 -13.35 25.22
C GLU A 224 -16.46 -12.96 25.16
N LYS A 225 -17.02 -12.43 26.25
CA LYS A 225 -18.43 -12.00 26.31
C LYS A 225 -18.69 -10.84 25.35
N ARG A 226 -17.81 -9.85 25.32
CA ARG A 226 -17.96 -8.69 24.44
C ARG A 226 -17.83 -9.10 22.98
N PHE A 227 -16.86 -9.95 22.66
CA PHE A 227 -16.69 -10.50 21.32
C PHE A 227 -17.92 -11.29 20.86
N ALA A 228 -18.48 -12.14 21.72
CA ALA A 228 -19.69 -12.91 21.41
C ALA A 228 -20.88 -11.99 21.05
N LEU A 229 -21.09 -10.90 21.78
CA LEU A 229 -22.14 -9.91 21.47
C LEU A 229 -21.91 -9.25 20.10
N THR A 230 -20.68 -8.83 19.80
CA THR A 230 -20.35 -8.21 18.51
C THR A 230 -20.57 -9.17 17.34
N VAL A 231 -20.22 -10.45 17.52
CA VAL A 231 -20.46 -11.50 16.52
C VAL A 231 -21.96 -11.73 16.30
N GLU A 232 -22.77 -11.75 17.37
CA GLU A 232 -24.22 -11.94 17.24
C GLU A 232 -24.93 -10.75 16.58
N GLU A 233 -24.49 -9.52 16.82
CA GLU A 233 -25.02 -8.35 16.11
C GLU A 233 -24.73 -8.41 14.60
N ALA A 234 -23.52 -8.86 14.23
CA ALA A 234 -23.16 -9.08 12.84
C ALA A 234 -24.02 -10.19 12.21
N PHE A 235 -24.24 -11.30 12.94
CA PHE A 235 -25.09 -12.40 12.48
C PHE A 235 -26.55 -11.97 12.30
N ALA A 236 -27.13 -11.23 13.24
CA ALA A 236 -28.50 -10.74 13.16
C ALA A 236 -28.74 -9.86 11.92
N THR A 237 -27.76 -9.01 11.59
CA THR A 237 -27.77 -8.16 10.40
C THR A 237 -27.63 -9.00 9.12
N ALA A 238 -26.71 -9.96 9.11
CA ALA A 238 -26.54 -10.90 8.01
C ALA A 238 -27.80 -11.73 7.75
N ARG A 239 -28.51 -12.15 8.79
CA ARG A 239 -29.78 -12.89 8.68
C ARG A 239 -30.84 -12.07 7.94
N LYS A 240 -31.02 -10.78 8.26
CA LYS A 240 -31.95 -9.89 7.54
C LYS A 240 -31.60 -9.83 6.04
N ARG A 241 -30.32 -9.69 5.71
CA ARG A 241 -29.81 -9.72 4.33
C ARG A 241 -30.12 -11.05 3.64
N ILE A 242 -29.88 -12.18 4.32
CA ILE A 242 -30.10 -13.52 3.79
C ILE A 242 -31.57 -13.74 3.45
N VAL A 243 -32.49 -13.40 4.36
CA VAL A 243 -33.94 -13.54 4.11
C VAL A 243 -34.38 -12.73 2.89
N GLN A 244 -33.93 -11.49 2.76
CA GLN A 244 -34.24 -10.65 1.60
C GLN A 244 -33.69 -11.24 0.30
N ARG A 245 -32.48 -11.79 0.32
CA ARG A 245 -31.86 -12.46 -0.83
C ARG A 245 -32.57 -13.76 -1.18
N ALA A 246 -32.98 -14.54 -0.18
CA ALA A 246 -33.72 -15.79 -0.38
C ALA A 246 -35.05 -15.54 -1.08
N TRP A 247 -35.86 -14.58 -0.61
CA TRP A 247 -37.10 -14.19 -1.28
C TRP A 247 -36.89 -13.72 -2.72
N LEU A 248 -35.85 -12.91 -2.96
CA LEU A 248 -35.50 -12.49 -4.31
C LEU A 248 -35.18 -13.69 -5.22
N ILE A 249 -34.34 -14.63 -4.76
CA ILE A 249 -33.98 -15.83 -5.54
C ILE A 249 -35.23 -16.66 -5.84
N THR A 250 -36.06 -16.94 -4.83
CA THR A 250 -37.30 -17.71 -5.01
C THR A 250 -38.21 -17.06 -6.04
N LEU A 251 -38.44 -15.75 -5.93
CA LEU A 251 -39.30 -15.01 -6.87
C LEU A 251 -38.74 -15.03 -8.29
N VAL A 252 -37.42 -14.84 -8.46
CA VAL A 252 -36.76 -14.91 -9.78
C VAL A 252 -36.87 -16.32 -10.38
N ILE A 253 -36.65 -17.38 -9.60
CA ILE A 253 -36.78 -18.77 -10.08
C ILE A 253 -38.19 -19.03 -10.58
N VAL A 254 -39.22 -18.66 -9.79
CA VAL A 254 -40.62 -18.86 -10.18
C VAL A 254 -40.95 -18.11 -11.46
N LEU A 255 -40.51 -16.85 -11.59
CA LEU A 255 -40.77 -16.05 -12.79
C LEU A 255 -40.04 -16.58 -14.02
N VAL A 256 -38.76 -16.97 -13.88
CA VAL A 256 -37.95 -17.47 -15.00
C VAL A 256 -38.43 -18.86 -15.44
N LEU A 257 -38.58 -19.81 -14.52
CA LEU A 257 -39.07 -21.15 -14.87
C LEU A 257 -40.54 -21.11 -15.33
N GLY A 258 -41.36 -20.21 -14.78
CA GLY A 258 -42.71 -19.96 -15.26
C GLY A 258 -42.71 -19.45 -16.70
N ALA A 259 -41.86 -18.47 -17.03
CA ALA A 259 -41.72 -17.96 -18.40
C ALA A 259 -41.22 -19.05 -19.37
N VAL A 260 -40.25 -19.87 -18.95
CA VAL A 260 -39.79 -21.03 -19.73
C VAL A 260 -40.92 -22.04 -19.92
N GLY A 261 -41.72 -22.31 -18.89
CA GLY A 261 -42.88 -23.21 -18.97
C GLY A 261 -43.95 -22.72 -19.94
N VAL A 262 -44.31 -21.44 -19.88
CA VAL A 262 -45.23 -20.81 -20.84
C VAL A 262 -44.66 -20.87 -22.26
N MET A 263 -43.37 -20.58 -22.43
CA MET A 263 -42.71 -20.64 -23.72
C MET A 263 -42.69 -22.07 -24.29
N LEU A 264 -42.36 -23.09 -23.48
CA LEU A 264 -42.38 -24.49 -23.89
C LEU A 264 -43.80 -24.97 -24.21
N TRP A 265 -44.81 -24.49 -23.48
CA TRP A 265 -46.20 -24.81 -23.78
C TRP A 265 -46.61 -24.23 -25.14
N VAL A 266 -46.35 -22.94 -25.39
CA VAL A 266 -46.67 -22.29 -26.67
C VAL A 266 -45.87 -22.91 -27.83
N GLY A 267 -44.56 -23.11 -27.64
CA GLY A 267 -43.68 -23.71 -28.63
C GLY A 267 -44.03 -25.17 -28.90
N GLY A 268 -44.34 -25.95 -27.86
CA GLY A 268 -44.78 -27.35 -27.99
C GLY A 268 -46.10 -27.47 -28.75
N MET A 269 -47.07 -26.58 -28.49
CA MET A 269 -48.30 -26.52 -29.29
C MET A 269 -48.02 -26.15 -30.75
N ASP A 270 -47.05 -25.29 -31.02
CA ASP A 270 -46.61 -24.97 -32.38
C ASP A 270 -45.89 -26.15 -33.06
N VAL A 271 -45.15 -26.98 -32.32
CA VAL A 271 -44.57 -28.24 -32.82
C VAL A 271 -45.67 -29.25 -33.17
N ILE A 272 -46.64 -29.47 -32.25
CA ILE A 272 -47.76 -30.39 -32.47
C ILE A 272 -48.61 -29.96 -33.67
N ALA A 273 -48.81 -28.66 -33.85
CA ALA A 273 -49.52 -28.09 -35.00
C ALA A 273 -48.70 -28.08 -36.30
N GLY A 274 -47.44 -28.57 -36.28
CA GLY A 274 -46.55 -28.60 -37.45
C GLY A 274 -46.06 -27.22 -37.92
N ARG A 275 -46.17 -26.19 -37.08
CA ARG A 275 -45.73 -24.81 -37.41
C ARG A 275 -44.23 -24.60 -37.22
N ILE A 276 -43.60 -25.33 -36.30
CA ILE A 276 -42.16 -25.31 -36.04
C ILE A 276 -41.64 -26.74 -35.86
N SER A 277 -40.34 -26.98 -36.07
CA SER A 277 -39.73 -28.30 -35.83
C SER A 277 -39.35 -28.48 -34.36
N GLY A 278 -39.21 -29.74 -33.92
CA GLY A 278 -38.70 -30.06 -32.58
C GLY A 278 -37.26 -29.56 -32.37
N GLY A 279 -36.43 -29.58 -33.41
CA GLY A 279 -35.08 -29.02 -33.38
C GLY A 279 -35.06 -27.49 -33.27
N GLU A 280 -36.02 -26.79 -33.87
CA GLU A 280 -36.16 -25.33 -33.71
C GLU A 280 -36.48 -24.96 -32.27
N LEU A 281 -37.41 -25.69 -31.64
CA LEU A 281 -37.73 -25.51 -30.21
C LEU A 281 -36.52 -25.83 -29.32
N ALA A 282 -35.79 -26.91 -29.60
CA ALA A 282 -34.59 -27.29 -28.84
C ALA A 282 -33.48 -26.24 -28.95
N ALA A 283 -33.21 -25.72 -30.15
CA ALA A 283 -32.24 -24.64 -30.35
C ALA A 283 -32.67 -23.34 -29.66
N PHE A 284 -33.97 -23.02 -29.69
CA PHE A 284 -34.51 -21.87 -28.98
C PHE A 284 -34.30 -21.94 -27.47
N VAL A 285 -34.57 -23.11 -26.86
CA VAL A 285 -34.31 -23.36 -25.43
C VAL A 285 -32.83 -23.20 -25.12
N PHE A 286 -31.95 -23.78 -25.95
CA PHE A 286 -30.49 -23.66 -25.79
C PHE A 286 -30.02 -22.21 -25.79
N TYR A 287 -30.45 -21.42 -26.78
CA TYR A 287 -30.10 -20.00 -26.83
C TYR A 287 -30.66 -19.19 -25.66
N SER A 288 -31.88 -19.51 -25.20
CA SER A 288 -32.50 -18.86 -24.05
C SER A 288 -31.70 -19.09 -22.77
N LEU A 289 -31.22 -20.31 -22.53
CA LEU A 289 -30.37 -20.65 -21.38
C LEU A 289 -28.99 -19.96 -21.45
N ILE A 290 -28.39 -19.90 -22.64
CA ILE A 290 -27.13 -19.17 -22.87
C ILE A 290 -27.30 -17.68 -22.56
N VAL A 291 -28.34 -17.03 -23.10
CA VAL A 291 -28.58 -15.60 -22.87
C VAL A 291 -28.86 -15.34 -21.39
N GLY A 292 -29.69 -16.17 -20.75
CA GLY A 292 -29.99 -16.04 -19.32
C GLY A 292 -28.77 -16.17 -18.42
N SER A 293 -27.94 -17.20 -18.65
CA SER A 293 -26.69 -17.39 -17.91
C SER A 293 -25.68 -16.28 -18.16
N ALA A 294 -25.47 -15.86 -19.42
CA ALA A 294 -24.57 -14.77 -19.78
C ALA A 294 -25.00 -13.44 -19.15
N PHE A 295 -26.31 -13.15 -19.09
CA PHE A 295 -26.85 -11.97 -18.43
C PHE A 295 -26.59 -12.00 -16.91
N GLY A 296 -26.78 -13.16 -16.27
CA GLY A 296 -26.43 -13.37 -14.86
C GLY A 296 -24.96 -13.05 -14.60
N THR A 297 -24.05 -13.61 -15.39
CA THR A 297 -22.60 -13.33 -15.26
C THR A 297 -22.27 -11.86 -15.51
N LEU A 298 -22.89 -11.19 -16.50
CA LEU A 298 -22.68 -9.75 -16.73
C LEU A 298 -23.06 -8.91 -15.49
N SER A 299 -24.17 -9.27 -14.82
CA SER A 299 -24.63 -8.57 -13.61
C SER A 299 -23.66 -8.73 -12.43
N GLU A 300 -22.91 -9.82 -12.34
CA GLU A 300 -21.89 -10.03 -11.30
C GLU A 300 -20.63 -9.22 -11.61
N VAL A 301 -20.15 -9.32 -12.85
CA VAL A 301 -18.89 -8.72 -13.28
C VAL A 301 -18.91 -7.19 -13.27
N ILE A 302 -20.06 -6.56 -13.52
CA ILE A 302 -20.14 -5.09 -13.54
C ILE A 302 -19.75 -4.45 -12.19
N GLY A 303 -20.03 -5.14 -11.07
CA GLY A 303 -19.64 -4.69 -9.74
C GLY A 303 -18.13 -4.82 -9.49
N GLU A 304 -17.49 -5.83 -10.07
CA GLU A 304 -16.03 -5.99 -10.03
C GLU A 304 -15.32 -4.89 -10.82
N LEU A 305 -15.80 -4.60 -12.03
CA LEU A 305 -15.25 -3.54 -12.88
C LEU A 305 -15.34 -2.17 -12.19
N GLN A 306 -16.43 -1.88 -11.48
CA GLN A 306 -16.58 -0.64 -10.71
C GLN A 306 -15.60 -0.55 -9.53
N ARG A 307 -15.41 -1.65 -8.79
CA ARG A 307 -14.43 -1.69 -7.68
C ARG A 307 -13.01 -1.48 -8.19
N ALA A 308 -12.64 -2.15 -9.29
CA ALA A 308 -11.33 -2.00 -9.92
C ALA A 308 -11.11 -0.58 -10.47
N ALA A 309 -12.14 0.10 -10.97
CA ALA A 309 -12.02 1.51 -11.38
C ALA A 309 -11.61 2.42 -10.20
N GLY A 310 -12.16 2.20 -9.00
CA GLY A 310 -11.76 2.93 -7.79
C GLY A 310 -10.33 2.60 -7.33
N ALA A 311 -9.93 1.32 -7.42
CA ALA A 311 -8.55 0.90 -7.15
C ALA A 311 -7.55 1.54 -8.13
N ALA A 312 -7.87 1.54 -9.44
CA ALA A 312 -7.07 2.21 -10.46
C ALA A 312 -6.91 3.71 -10.20
N GLU A 313 -7.95 4.38 -9.69
CA GLU A 313 -7.90 5.80 -9.34
C GLU A 313 -6.92 6.05 -8.20
N ARG A 314 -6.99 5.28 -7.11
CA ARG A 314 -6.05 5.40 -5.97
C ARG A 314 -4.60 5.12 -6.34
N ILE A 315 -4.36 4.18 -7.25
CA ILE A 315 -3.02 3.92 -7.81
C ILE A 315 -2.57 5.09 -8.70
N ALA A 316 -3.47 5.63 -9.51
CA ALA A 316 -3.17 6.79 -10.35
C ALA A 316 -2.87 8.05 -9.51
N GLU A 317 -3.53 8.22 -8.36
CA GLU A 317 -3.21 9.28 -7.40
C GLU A 317 -1.78 9.13 -6.87
N LEU A 318 -1.37 7.92 -6.47
CA LEU A 318 0.01 7.67 -6.03
C LEU A 318 1.02 8.00 -7.13
N LEU A 319 0.80 7.56 -8.37
CA LEU A 319 1.71 7.84 -9.50
C LEU A 319 1.76 9.31 -9.92
N ARG A 320 0.77 10.11 -9.52
CA ARG A 320 0.71 11.55 -9.82
C ARG A 320 1.14 12.42 -8.65
N SER A 321 1.37 11.82 -7.48
CA SER A 321 1.91 12.56 -6.35
C SER A 321 3.23 13.20 -6.77
N GLU A 322 3.35 14.51 -6.53
CA GLU A 322 4.55 15.24 -6.91
C GLU A 322 5.52 15.24 -5.72
N ASN A 323 6.80 15.03 -6.01
CA ASN A 323 7.82 15.32 -5.02
C ASN A 323 8.01 16.84 -4.96
N ILE A 324 7.68 17.48 -3.83
CA ILE A 324 7.82 18.94 -3.68
C ILE A 324 9.27 19.38 -3.53
N ILE A 325 10.15 18.50 -3.02
CA ILE A 325 11.57 18.79 -2.84
C ILE A 325 12.33 18.33 -4.10
N GLN A 326 12.51 19.25 -5.04
CA GLN A 326 13.24 19.02 -6.28
C GLN A 326 14.49 19.91 -6.38
N PRO A 327 15.50 19.48 -7.18
CA PRO A 327 16.56 20.38 -7.60
C PRO A 327 16.00 21.62 -8.31
N PRO A 328 16.57 22.81 -8.12
CA PRO A 328 16.13 24.00 -8.83
C PRO A 328 16.33 23.86 -10.34
N SER A 329 15.37 24.37 -11.13
CA SER A 329 15.46 24.34 -12.60
C SER A 329 16.52 25.29 -13.17
N THR A 330 16.92 26.31 -12.40
CA THR A 330 17.94 27.30 -12.76
C THR A 330 18.79 27.61 -11.54
N GLY A 331 20.09 27.87 -11.74
CA GLY A 331 21.00 28.17 -10.64
C GLY A 331 21.37 26.96 -9.76
N LEU A 332 21.32 25.75 -10.32
CA LEU A 332 21.80 24.55 -9.64
C LEU A 332 23.30 24.67 -9.38
N VAL A 333 23.69 24.53 -8.12
CA VAL A 333 25.09 24.52 -7.70
C VAL A 333 25.49 23.09 -7.33
N THR A 334 26.65 22.65 -7.81
CA THR A 334 27.23 21.35 -7.47
C THR A 334 28.23 21.52 -6.34
N LEU A 335 28.11 20.69 -5.30
CA LEU A 335 29.07 20.71 -4.20
C LEU A 335 30.40 20.05 -4.59
N PRO A 336 31.53 20.48 -3.99
CA PRO A 336 32.80 19.76 -4.11
C PRO A 336 32.67 18.33 -3.56
N GLU A 337 33.63 17.45 -3.85
CA GLU A 337 33.61 16.06 -3.36
C GLU A 337 33.52 15.96 -1.83
N ARG A 338 34.19 16.87 -1.12
CA ARG A 338 34.10 17.01 0.34
C ARG A 338 33.92 18.48 0.70
N VAL A 339 32.83 18.77 1.41
CA VAL A 339 32.51 20.10 1.96
C VAL A 339 33.26 20.34 3.26
N GLN A 340 33.44 21.60 3.65
CA GLN A 340 34.00 21.96 4.97
C GLN A 340 32.99 21.69 6.08
N GLY A 341 31.70 21.88 5.79
CA GLY A 341 30.61 21.57 6.70
C GLY A 341 30.20 22.74 7.60
N ASN A 342 30.37 23.99 7.15
CA ASN A 342 29.81 25.16 7.83
C ASN A 342 28.30 25.26 7.54
N LEU A 343 27.48 25.34 8.58
CA LEU A 343 26.03 25.48 8.46
C LEU A 343 25.57 26.81 9.02
N GLN A 344 24.67 27.49 8.28
CA GLN A 344 24.07 28.75 8.71
C GLN A 344 22.57 28.72 8.49
N LEU A 345 21.81 28.98 9.56
CA LEU A 345 20.38 29.19 9.53
C LEU A 345 20.15 30.69 9.70
N GLN A 346 19.48 31.33 8.75
CA GLN A 346 19.24 32.78 8.71
C GLN A 346 17.74 33.06 8.68
N GLU A 347 17.22 33.62 9.77
CA GLU A 347 15.80 33.99 9.95
C GLU A 347 14.82 32.85 9.58
N VAL A 348 15.18 31.61 9.90
CA VAL A 348 14.41 30.44 9.43
C VAL A 348 13.07 30.35 10.16
N ARG A 349 11.97 30.30 9.41
CA ARG A 349 10.62 30.00 9.92
C ARG A 349 10.03 28.82 9.19
N PHE A 350 9.41 27.92 9.94
CA PHE A 350 8.79 26.72 9.39
C PHE A 350 7.62 26.22 10.23
N SER A 351 6.57 25.78 9.53
CA SER A 351 5.39 25.11 10.07
C SER A 351 5.12 23.84 9.26
N TYR A 352 4.83 22.72 9.92
CA TYR A 352 4.42 21.51 9.22
C TYR A 352 3.08 21.75 8.49
N PRO A 353 2.86 21.18 7.28
CA PRO A 353 1.62 21.36 6.53
C PRO A 353 0.35 20.97 7.29
N SER A 354 0.46 19.99 8.19
CA SER A 354 -0.63 19.53 9.06
C SER A 354 -1.02 20.54 10.16
N ARG A 355 -0.18 21.54 10.44
CA ARG A 355 -0.37 22.57 11.48
C ARG A 355 0.18 23.94 11.03
N PRO A 356 -0.43 24.58 10.01
CA PRO A 356 0.11 25.81 9.42
C PRO A 356 0.10 27.01 10.37
N GLU A 357 -0.80 27.02 11.36
CA GLU A 357 -0.95 28.12 12.33
C GLU A 357 0.12 28.12 13.44
N SER A 358 0.97 27.08 13.51
CA SER A 358 1.97 26.93 14.57
C SER A 358 3.35 26.74 13.98
N PHE A 359 4.24 27.69 14.23
CA PHE A 359 5.64 27.55 13.86
C PHE A 359 6.32 26.49 14.74
N ALA A 360 6.90 25.48 14.09
CA ALA A 360 7.79 24.53 14.73
C ALA A 360 9.20 25.13 14.91
N VAL A 361 9.58 26.04 14.02
CA VAL A 361 10.79 26.89 14.11
C VAL A 361 10.37 28.32 13.76
N ASP A 362 10.71 29.29 14.60
CA ASP A 362 10.30 30.70 14.46
C ASP A 362 11.49 31.67 14.58
N GLY A 363 11.99 32.16 13.43
CA GLY A 363 13.02 33.20 13.34
C GLY A 363 14.40 32.70 13.80
N LEU A 364 14.74 31.46 13.47
CA LEU A 364 15.95 30.81 13.96
C LEU A 364 17.20 31.32 13.23
N ASN A 365 18.11 31.94 13.98
CA ASN A 365 19.45 32.32 13.53
C ASN A 365 20.50 31.49 14.26
N LEU A 366 21.20 30.61 13.54
CA LEU A 366 22.18 29.71 14.15
C LEU A 366 23.33 29.43 13.19
N THR A 367 24.56 29.57 13.67
CA THR A 367 25.78 29.26 12.91
C THR A 367 26.54 28.14 13.59
N ILE A 368 26.83 27.08 12.82
CA ILE A 368 27.67 25.94 13.22
C ILE A 368 28.92 25.96 12.35
N ASN A 369 30.09 26.05 12.98
CA ASN A 369 31.37 26.11 12.28
C ASN A 369 31.85 24.71 11.89
N ALA A 370 32.66 24.63 10.84
CA ALA A 370 33.27 23.40 10.39
C ALA A 370 34.06 22.71 11.53
N GLY A 371 33.77 21.43 11.77
CA GLY A 371 34.43 20.62 12.80
C GLY A 371 33.98 20.88 14.24
N GLU A 372 33.04 21.80 14.46
CA GLU A 372 32.45 22.09 15.77
C GLU A 372 31.40 21.05 16.15
N THR A 373 31.32 20.72 17.44
CA THR A 373 30.20 19.99 18.05
C THR A 373 29.23 20.96 18.72
N LEU A 374 28.04 21.10 18.15
CA LEU A 374 26.94 21.90 18.72
C LEU A 374 25.86 21.00 19.32
N ALA A 375 25.53 21.18 20.60
CA ALA A 375 24.40 20.50 21.23
C ALA A 375 23.11 21.35 21.17
N LEU A 376 22.02 20.77 20.66
CA LEU A 376 20.67 21.33 20.71
C LEU A 376 19.95 20.82 21.96
N VAL A 377 19.57 21.75 22.86
CA VAL A 377 18.95 21.44 24.16
C VAL A 377 17.64 22.20 24.31
N GLY A 378 16.61 21.55 24.85
CA GLY A 378 15.30 22.17 25.07
C GLY A 378 14.23 21.13 25.40
N PRO A 379 13.05 21.56 25.89
CA PRO A 379 11.94 20.66 26.19
C PRO A 379 11.46 19.88 24.95
N SER A 380 10.69 18.82 25.17
CA SER A 380 9.99 18.11 24.09
C SER A 380 9.07 19.06 23.34
N GLY A 381 9.09 19.02 22.00
CA GLY A 381 8.33 19.95 21.16
C GLY A 381 8.99 21.30 20.90
N ALA A 382 10.22 21.55 21.38
CA ALA A 382 10.94 22.82 21.13
C ALA A 382 11.43 23.05 19.68
N GLY A 383 11.18 22.12 18.75
CA GLY A 383 11.60 22.24 17.34
C GLY A 383 12.96 21.61 16.98
N LYS A 384 13.61 20.88 17.91
CA LYS A 384 14.95 20.29 17.71
C LYS A 384 15.03 19.32 16.53
N SER A 385 14.15 18.32 16.47
CA SER A 385 14.11 17.34 15.36
C SER A 385 13.74 18.00 14.04
N THR A 386 12.91 19.05 14.07
CA THR A 386 12.57 19.85 12.89
C THR A 386 13.79 20.55 12.27
N VAL A 387 14.79 20.93 13.07
CA VAL A 387 16.06 21.44 12.54
C VAL A 387 16.77 20.38 11.70
N TYR A 388 16.75 19.11 12.11
CA TYR A 388 17.34 18.02 11.33
C TYR A 388 16.57 17.78 10.02
N ASP A 389 15.23 17.79 10.08
CA ASP A 389 14.39 17.64 8.88
C ASP A 389 14.68 18.74 7.86
N LEU A 390 14.88 19.98 8.31
CA LEU A 390 15.23 21.11 7.44
C LEU A 390 16.66 21.02 6.90
N LEU A 391 17.63 20.58 7.70
CA LEU A 391 19.03 20.39 7.26
C LEU A 391 19.16 19.28 6.20
N LEU A 392 18.40 18.19 6.36
CA LEU A 392 18.32 17.11 5.38
C LEU A 392 17.42 17.45 4.17
N ARG A 393 16.84 18.66 4.21
CA ARG A 393 15.89 19.18 3.21
C ARG A 393 14.77 18.17 2.94
N PHE A 394 14.18 17.66 4.02
CA PHE A 394 12.89 16.95 3.96
C PHE A 394 11.74 17.94 3.80
N TYR A 395 11.97 19.18 4.24
CA TYR A 395 11.15 20.35 4.03
C TYR A 395 12.03 21.54 3.63
N ASP A 396 11.46 22.45 2.85
CA ASP A 396 12.03 23.79 2.66
C ASP A 396 11.38 24.76 3.67
N PRO A 397 12.13 25.72 4.23
CA PRO A 397 11.59 26.69 5.18
C PRO A 397 10.59 27.64 4.50
N ALA A 398 9.61 28.12 5.25
CA ALA A 398 8.60 29.07 4.75
C ALA A 398 9.20 30.47 4.58
N GLU A 399 10.05 30.89 5.52
CA GLU A 399 10.82 32.14 5.46
C GLU A 399 12.27 31.89 5.87
N GLY A 400 13.17 32.78 5.45
CA GLY A 400 14.59 32.66 5.70
C GLY A 400 15.29 31.67 4.77
N ARG A 401 16.52 31.28 5.12
CA ARG A 401 17.32 30.34 4.33
C ARG A 401 18.33 29.60 5.19
N ILE A 402 18.68 28.41 4.72
CA ILE A 402 19.75 27.58 5.29
C ILE A 402 20.88 27.49 4.27
N LEU A 403 22.12 27.66 4.71
CA LEU A 403 23.30 27.62 3.86
C LEU A 403 24.28 26.55 4.33
N LEU A 404 24.88 25.85 3.38
CA LEU A 404 26.02 24.96 3.55
C LEU A 404 27.23 25.56 2.83
N ASP A 405 28.29 25.89 3.57
CA ASP A 405 29.49 26.56 3.04
C ASP A 405 29.17 27.82 2.21
N GLY A 406 28.13 28.56 2.63
CA GLY A 406 27.67 29.78 1.95
C GLY A 406 26.70 29.56 0.78
N VAL A 407 26.42 28.30 0.40
CA VAL A 407 25.46 27.97 -0.66
C VAL A 407 24.08 27.65 -0.05
N PRO A 408 23.00 28.33 -0.46
CA PRO A 408 21.65 28.00 -0.01
C PRO A 408 21.25 26.56 -0.33
N LEU A 409 20.65 25.84 0.62
CA LEU A 409 20.25 24.43 0.42
C LEU A 409 19.23 24.25 -0.73
N THR A 410 18.42 25.29 -0.99
CA THR A 410 17.45 25.32 -2.09
C THR A 410 18.09 25.39 -3.47
N GLN A 411 19.38 25.74 -3.56
CA GLN A 411 20.15 25.77 -4.81
C GLN A 411 20.85 24.43 -5.13
N LEU A 412 20.74 23.45 -4.24
CA LEU A 412 21.42 22.16 -4.35
C LEU A 412 20.45 21.07 -4.82
N ASP A 413 21.01 20.01 -5.41
CA ASP A 413 20.28 18.75 -5.57
C ASP A 413 20.16 18.07 -4.19
N PRO A 414 18.97 17.64 -3.74
CA PRO A 414 18.82 16.92 -2.47
C PRO A 414 19.68 15.66 -2.35
N LEU A 415 19.98 14.97 -3.46
CA LEU A 415 20.88 13.81 -3.46
C LEU A 415 22.33 14.25 -3.19
N ASP A 416 22.76 15.32 -3.83
CA ASP A 416 24.08 15.92 -3.64
C ASP A 416 24.24 16.48 -2.21
N LEU A 417 23.19 17.08 -1.67
CA LEU A 417 23.15 17.58 -0.29
C LEU A 417 23.27 16.44 0.73
N ARG A 418 22.43 15.40 0.60
CA ARG A 418 22.32 14.34 1.62
C ARG A 418 23.56 13.45 1.70
N ARG A 419 24.39 13.39 0.66
CA ARG A 419 25.71 12.71 0.75
C ARG A 419 26.64 13.36 1.77
N CYS A 420 26.43 14.64 2.10
CA CYS A 420 27.22 15.36 3.07
C CYS A 420 26.82 15.07 4.53
N PHE A 421 25.73 14.33 4.75
CA PHE A 421 25.20 14.04 6.09
C PHE A 421 25.27 12.56 6.43
N ALA A 422 25.60 12.26 7.68
CA ALA A 422 25.31 10.99 8.33
C ALA A 422 24.30 11.25 9.46
N LEU A 423 23.26 10.41 9.55
CA LEU A 423 22.23 10.51 10.57
C LEU A 423 22.25 9.26 11.45
N VAL A 424 22.27 9.48 12.76
CA VAL A 424 22.00 8.47 13.78
C VAL A 424 20.74 8.90 14.53
N SER A 425 19.61 8.30 14.20
CA SER A 425 18.31 8.62 14.80
C SER A 425 18.14 8.03 16.21
N GLN A 426 17.21 8.58 16.98
CA GLN A 426 16.82 8.06 18.30
C GLN A 426 16.32 6.61 18.22
N ASN A 427 15.52 6.31 17.18
CA ASN A 427 15.08 4.97 16.84
C ASN A 427 15.75 4.54 15.54
N PRO A 428 16.84 3.75 15.59
CA PRO A 428 17.52 3.26 14.39
C PRO A 428 16.62 2.49 13.45
N ALA A 429 16.56 2.93 12.19
CA ALA A 429 15.90 2.18 11.13
C ALA A 429 16.78 1.00 10.68
N LEU A 430 16.27 -0.20 10.86
CA LEU A 430 16.83 -1.45 10.33
C LEU A 430 15.87 -2.04 9.32
N PHE A 431 16.42 -2.56 8.23
CA PHE A 431 15.69 -3.09 7.09
C PHE A 431 15.78 -4.61 7.08
N PHE A 432 14.79 -5.25 6.47
CA PHE A 432 14.83 -6.69 6.20
C PHE A 432 16.05 -7.01 5.33
N GLY A 433 16.87 -7.96 5.80
CA GLY A 433 18.16 -8.28 5.18
C GLY A 433 19.17 -8.75 6.21
N SER A 434 20.41 -8.98 5.79
CA SER A 434 21.49 -9.33 6.72
C SER A 434 21.99 -8.13 7.52
N ILE A 435 22.74 -8.38 8.60
CA ILE A 435 23.46 -7.31 9.33
C ILE A 435 24.44 -6.59 8.40
N GLU A 436 25.13 -7.32 7.53
CA GLU A 436 26.01 -6.74 6.52
C GLU A 436 25.27 -5.74 5.62
N GLU A 437 24.13 -6.14 5.06
CA GLU A 437 23.31 -5.30 4.19
C GLU A 437 22.81 -4.04 4.92
N ASN A 438 22.46 -4.18 6.20
CA ASN A 438 22.01 -3.06 7.02
C ASN A 438 23.11 -2.03 7.30
N ILE A 439 24.36 -2.46 7.46
CA ILE A 439 25.50 -1.54 7.59
C ILE A 439 25.86 -0.94 6.23
N ARG A 440 25.88 -1.76 5.15
CA ARG A 440 26.10 -1.32 3.76
C ARG A 440 25.00 -0.44 3.19
N TYR A 441 23.86 -0.32 3.86
CA TYR A 441 22.80 0.61 3.46
C TYR A 441 23.30 2.05 3.26
N GLY A 442 24.30 2.47 4.06
CA GLY A 442 24.93 3.79 3.90
C GLY A 442 25.88 3.90 2.70
N ASN A 443 26.56 2.80 2.34
CA ASN A 443 27.45 2.74 1.17
C ASN A 443 27.38 1.32 0.54
N PRO A 444 26.52 1.13 -0.48
CA PRO A 444 26.32 -0.19 -1.08
C PRO A 444 27.60 -0.79 -1.70
N SER A 445 28.52 0.05 -2.15
CA SER A 445 29.79 -0.34 -2.78
C SER A 445 30.88 -0.73 -1.77
N ALA A 446 30.66 -0.55 -0.47
CA ALA A 446 31.65 -0.87 0.55
C ALA A 446 31.97 -2.38 0.59
N SER A 447 33.26 -2.70 0.73
CA SER A 447 33.72 -4.08 0.92
C SER A 447 33.36 -4.62 2.31
N LEU A 448 33.30 -5.96 2.45
CA LEU A 448 33.08 -6.60 3.74
C LEU A 448 34.11 -6.18 4.81
N ALA A 449 35.37 -5.95 4.41
CA ALA A 449 36.41 -5.48 5.32
C ALA A 449 36.09 -4.09 5.90
N GLN A 450 35.58 -3.17 5.07
CA GLN A 450 35.16 -1.84 5.52
C GLN A 450 33.95 -1.91 6.46
N VAL A 451 32.99 -2.81 6.16
CA VAL A 451 31.85 -3.08 7.04
C VAL A 451 32.30 -3.59 8.40
N GLN A 452 33.24 -4.54 8.42
CA GLN A 452 33.78 -5.10 9.66
C GLN A 452 34.54 -4.05 10.47
N GLU A 453 35.31 -3.20 9.83
CA GLU A 453 36.05 -2.14 10.50
C GLU A 453 35.11 -1.10 11.12
N ALA A 454 34.10 -0.64 10.37
CA ALA A 454 33.07 0.26 10.89
C ALA A 454 32.33 -0.38 12.09
N ALA A 455 32.01 -1.67 12.02
CA ALA A 455 31.39 -2.41 13.11
C ALA A 455 32.32 -2.57 14.34
N LYS A 456 33.63 -2.68 14.16
CA LYS A 456 34.58 -2.71 15.30
C LYS A 456 34.65 -1.37 16.00
N ILE A 457 34.79 -0.28 15.25
CA ILE A 457 34.82 1.09 15.79
C ILE A 457 33.49 1.41 16.51
N ALA A 458 32.37 0.90 16.01
CA ALA A 458 31.05 1.02 16.64
C ALA A 458 30.82 0.05 17.82
N TYR A 459 31.82 -0.76 18.20
CA TYR A 459 31.69 -1.83 19.20
C TYR A 459 30.56 -2.82 18.89
N ALA A 460 30.19 -2.98 17.61
CA ALA A 460 29.17 -3.92 17.17
C ALA A 460 29.75 -5.31 16.81
N HIS A 461 31.03 -5.37 16.44
CA HIS A 461 31.64 -6.58 15.91
C HIS A 461 31.50 -7.82 16.82
N GLU A 462 31.74 -7.67 18.12
CA GLU A 462 31.73 -8.79 19.07
C GLU A 462 30.36 -9.46 19.16
N PHE A 463 29.28 -8.68 19.32
CA PHE A 463 27.94 -9.27 19.40
C PHE A 463 27.52 -9.86 18.06
N ILE A 464 27.94 -9.26 16.93
CA ILE A 464 27.65 -9.79 15.59
C ILE A 464 28.31 -11.16 15.45
N GLN A 465 29.57 -11.32 15.87
CA GLN A 465 30.27 -12.61 15.82
C GLN A 465 29.65 -13.69 16.70
N GLN A 466 28.99 -13.30 17.80
CA GLN A 466 28.28 -14.23 18.69
C GLN A 466 26.93 -14.70 18.11
N MET A 467 26.44 -14.07 17.03
CA MET A 467 25.21 -14.51 16.37
C MET A 467 25.45 -15.77 15.52
N PRO A 468 24.44 -16.65 15.36
CA PRO A 468 24.59 -17.92 14.66
C PRO A 468 25.23 -17.84 13.26
N ASN A 469 24.94 -16.76 12.52
CA ASN A 469 25.44 -16.55 11.16
C ASN A 469 26.34 -15.31 11.04
N GLY A 470 26.84 -14.76 12.15
CA GLY A 470 27.70 -13.58 12.11
C GLY A 470 27.04 -12.39 11.41
N TYR A 471 27.76 -11.79 10.45
CA TYR A 471 27.26 -10.71 9.60
C TYR A 471 26.14 -11.12 8.63
N GLN A 472 26.02 -12.42 8.32
CA GLN A 472 24.93 -12.96 7.49
C GLN A 472 23.67 -13.28 8.29
N THR A 473 23.64 -12.94 9.59
CA THR A 473 22.43 -13.06 10.40
C THR A 473 21.35 -12.17 9.81
N HIS A 474 20.21 -12.77 9.47
CA HIS A 474 19.06 -12.05 8.94
C HIS A 474 18.29 -11.35 10.04
N LEU A 475 18.01 -10.07 9.83
CA LEU A 475 17.17 -9.24 10.68
C LEU A 475 15.75 -9.23 10.12
N GLY A 476 14.77 -9.51 10.99
CA GLY A 476 13.34 -9.36 10.68
C GLY A 476 12.89 -7.90 10.72
N ASP A 477 11.57 -7.68 10.64
CA ASP A 477 10.97 -6.34 10.63
C ASP A 477 11.49 -5.47 11.79
N GLY A 478 12.05 -4.31 11.46
CA GLY A 478 12.56 -3.35 12.45
C GLY A 478 13.72 -3.86 13.33
N GLY A 479 14.40 -4.93 12.92
CA GLY A 479 15.47 -5.55 13.71
C GLY A 479 14.97 -6.33 14.92
N LEU A 480 13.77 -6.92 14.84
CA LEU A 480 13.24 -7.87 15.84
C LEU A 480 14.31 -8.90 16.21
N GLY A 481 14.66 -8.97 17.50
CA GLY A 481 15.70 -9.84 18.05
C GLY A 481 16.96 -9.10 18.52
N LEU A 482 17.13 -7.82 18.18
CA LEU A 482 18.22 -6.98 18.70
C LEU A 482 17.78 -6.14 19.90
N SER A 483 18.68 -5.96 20.86
CA SER A 483 18.49 -4.96 21.93
C SER A 483 18.55 -3.53 21.37
N GLY A 484 17.99 -2.55 22.10
CA GLY A 484 18.10 -1.13 21.72
C GLY A 484 19.54 -0.71 21.45
N GLY A 485 20.47 -1.11 22.31
CA GLY A 485 21.89 -0.74 22.20
C GLY A 485 22.61 -1.43 21.04
N GLN A 486 22.20 -2.64 20.66
CA GLN A 486 22.71 -3.30 19.46
C GLN A 486 22.24 -2.55 18.20
N ARG A 487 20.95 -2.18 18.13
CA ARG A 487 20.41 -1.41 17.00
C ARG A 487 21.12 -0.07 16.83
N GLN A 488 21.40 0.62 17.95
CA GLN A 488 22.12 1.89 17.92
C GLN A 488 23.56 1.73 17.40
N ARG A 489 24.30 0.71 17.88
CA ARG A 489 25.65 0.43 17.40
C ARG A 489 25.69 0.09 15.92
N LEU A 490 24.66 -0.58 15.37
CA LEU A 490 24.54 -0.79 13.93
C LEU A 490 24.32 0.53 13.16
N ALA A 491 23.51 1.46 13.68
CA ALA A 491 23.35 2.78 13.08
C ALA A 491 24.65 3.60 13.14
N ILE A 492 25.41 3.51 14.24
CA ILE A 492 26.73 4.13 14.36
C ILE A 492 27.70 3.54 13.35
N ALA A 493 27.74 2.20 13.20
CA ALA A 493 28.55 1.54 12.17
C ALA A 493 28.17 2.01 10.76
N ARG A 494 26.88 2.18 10.47
CA ARG A 494 26.40 2.75 9.20
C ARG A 494 26.90 4.18 8.99
N ALA A 495 26.82 5.04 10.01
CA ALA A 495 27.28 6.43 9.95
C ALA A 495 28.81 6.55 9.83
N LEU A 496 29.57 5.63 10.43
CA LEU A 496 31.02 5.51 10.25
C LEU A 496 31.36 5.12 8.82
N LEU A 497 30.66 4.14 8.25
CA LEU A 497 30.90 3.64 6.89
C LEU A 497 30.69 4.71 5.81
N VAL A 498 29.73 5.61 6.00
CA VAL A 498 29.44 6.72 5.07
C VAL A 498 30.56 7.77 5.04
N ASP A 499 31.26 7.97 6.16
CA ASP A 499 32.25 9.05 6.36
C ASP A 499 31.81 10.46 5.93
N ALA A 500 30.55 10.81 6.22
CA ALA A 500 30.03 12.14 5.90
C ALA A 500 30.68 13.26 6.75
N PRO A 501 30.94 14.45 6.18
CA PRO A 501 31.54 15.58 6.88
C PRO A 501 30.62 16.21 7.95
N ILE A 502 29.30 16.05 7.82
CA ILE A 502 28.31 16.55 8.77
C ILE A 502 27.61 15.36 9.44
N LEU A 503 27.55 15.38 10.76
CA LEU A 503 26.95 14.33 11.56
C LEU A 503 25.77 14.88 12.36
N LEU A 504 24.62 14.21 12.23
CA LEU A 504 23.41 14.48 13.00
C LEU A 504 23.18 13.33 13.98
N LEU A 505 23.24 13.60 15.27
CA LEU A 505 23.00 12.63 16.33
C LEU A 505 21.71 12.99 17.06
N ASP A 506 20.71 12.12 17.03
CA ASP A 506 19.47 12.28 17.79
C ASP A 506 19.45 11.28 18.94
N GLU A 507 19.70 11.75 20.16
CA GLU A 507 19.48 11.01 21.40
C GLU A 507 20.08 9.58 21.45
N ALA A 508 21.32 9.42 20.97
CA ALA A 508 21.95 8.12 20.72
C ALA A 508 22.19 7.21 21.95
N THR A 509 21.85 7.64 23.18
CA THR A 509 22.06 6.87 24.42
C THR A 509 20.79 6.71 25.26
N SER A 510 19.62 7.09 24.75
CA SER A 510 18.36 7.02 25.51
C SER A 510 17.75 5.61 25.56
N ALA A 511 17.15 5.28 26.71
CA ALA A 511 16.45 4.01 26.96
C ALA A 511 17.32 2.74 26.77
N LEU A 512 18.63 2.85 27.01
CA LEU A 512 19.58 1.74 26.93
C LEU A 512 20.00 1.23 28.32
N ASP A 513 20.40 -0.03 28.39
CA ASP A 513 21.09 -0.57 29.56
C ASP A 513 22.49 0.06 29.72
N ALA A 514 23.00 0.10 30.95
CA ALA A 514 24.25 0.80 31.28
C ALA A 514 25.47 0.28 30.49
N GLN A 515 25.53 -1.02 30.17
CA GLN A 515 26.62 -1.60 29.40
C GLN A 515 26.56 -1.13 27.94
N SER A 516 25.38 -1.22 27.31
CA SER A 516 25.16 -0.70 25.96
C SER A 516 25.46 0.80 25.86
N GLU A 517 25.03 1.58 26.85
CA GLU A 517 25.30 3.02 26.92
C GLU A 517 26.81 3.30 26.97
N HIS A 518 27.55 2.58 27.81
CA HIS A 518 29.00 2.72 27.90
C HIS A 518 29.71 2.45 26.56
N LEU A 519 29.35 1.36 25.87
CA LEU A 519 29.93 1.01 24.57
C LEU A 519 29.62 2.06 23.49
N ILE A 520 28.43 2.64 23.51
CA ILE A 520 28.06 3.71 22.58
C ILE A 520 28.84 4.99 22.89
N GLN A 521 28.97 5.36 24.17
CA GLN A 521 29.79 6.50 24.58
C GLN A 521 31.26 6.34 24.17
N GLN A 522 31.80 5.12 24.12
CA GLN A 522 33.14 4.86 23.58
C GLN A 522 33.23 5.03 22.06
N ALA A 523 32.17 4.70 21.32
CA ALA A 523 32.13 4.85 19.86
C ALA A 523 31.99 6.32 19.40
N LEU A 524 31.27 7.15 20.17
CA LEU A 524 30.92 8.52 19.80
C LEU A 524 32.12 9.43 19.50
N PRO A 525 33.19 9.48 20.31
CA PRO A 525 34.37 10.30 20.01
C PRO A 525 35.01 9.97 18.66
N SER A 526 35.11 8.68 18.32
CA SER A 526 35.64 8.21 17.04
C SER A 526 34.73 8.60 15.88
N LEU A 527 33.40 8.55 16.07
CA LEU A 527 32.42 8.97 15.08
C LEU A 527 32.42 10.49 14.85
N MET A 528 32.63 11.30 15.89
CA MET A 528 32.58 12.77 15.83
C MET A 528 33.89 13.41 15.36
N LYS A 529 35.00 12.67 15.39
CA LYS A 529 36.32 13.18 15.05
C LYS A 529 36.36 13.77 13.63
N ASN A 530 36.83 15.02 13.52
CA ASN A 530 36.99 15.77 12.27
C ASN A 530 35.68 15.96 11.47
N ARG A 531 34.53 16.05 12.16
CA ARG A 531 33.21 16.26 11.54
C ARG A 531 32.48 17.40 12.23
N THR A 532 31.75 18.19 11.46
CA THR A 532 30.77 19.11 12.04
C THR A 532 29.64 18.28 12.63
N THR A 533 29.39 18.39 13.93
CA THR A 533 28.43 17.53 14.62
C THR A 533 27.33 18.37 15.25
N LEU A 534 26.08 18.07 14.91
CA LEU A 534 24.93 18.52 15.69
C LEU A 534 24.42 17.34 16.51
N VAL A 535 24.15 17.60 17.78
CA VAL A 535 23.61 16.59 18.70
C VAL A 535 22.37 17.11 19.40
N ILE A 536 21.24 16.40 19.26
CA ILE A 536 20.09 16.59 20.13
C ILE A 536 20.36 15.77 21.38
N ALA A 537 20.62 16.46 22.49
CA ALA A 537 21.13 15.82 23.69
C ALA A 537 20.12 15.86 24.84
N HIS A 538 19.86 14.68 25.39
CA HIS A 538 19.06 14.47 26.61
C HIS A 538 19.91 13.90 27.77
N ARG A 539 21.24 13.80 27.60
CA ARG A 539 22.21 13.31 28.61
C ARG A 539 23.34 14.30 28.84
N LEU A 540 23.74 14.48 30.11
CA LEU A 540 24.74 15.48 30.50
C LEU A 540 26.08 15.28 29.83
N ALA A 541 26.55 14.02 29.77
CA ALA A 541 27.89 13.70 29.27
C ALA A 541 28.10 14.22 27.84
N THR A 542 27.07 14.10 26.99
CA THR A 542 27.11 14.57 25.62
C THR A 542 27.00 16.09 25.51
N VAL A 543 26.20 16.73 26.38
CA VAL A 543 26.06 18.19 26.42
C VAL A 543 27.32 18.88 26.93
N LYS A 544 27.96 18.33 27.98
CA LYS A 544 29.12 18.93 28.64
C LYS A 544 30.37 18.94 27.75
N ASN A 545 30.48 17.95 26.87
CA ASN A 545 31.61 17.80 25.94
C ASN A 545 31.38 18.51 24.59
N ALA A 546 30.23 19.17 24.39
CA ALA A 546 30.00 19.97 23.20
C ALA A 546 30.76 21.29 23.28
N ASP A 547 31.28 21.76 22.14
CA ASP A 547 31.98 23.04 22.06
C ASP A 547 31.04 24.20 22.38
N ARG A 548 29.81 24.12 21.86
CA ARG A 548 28.73 25.10 22.10
C ARG A 548 27.40 24.39 22.28
N ILE A 549 26.48 25.06 22.98
CA ILE A 549 25.12 24.59 23.23
C ILE A 549 24.17 25.67 22.74
N ALA A 550 23.15 25.26 21.99
CA ALA A 550 22.04 26.10 21.55
C ALA A 550 20.76 25.65 22.27
N VAL A 551 20.20 26.55 23.08
CA VAL A 551 18.99 26.31 23.88
C VAL A 551 17.78 26.76 23.08
N MET A 552 16.88 25.82 22.79
CA MET A 552 15.64 26.08 22.05
C MET A 552 14.42 25.97 22.97
N ASP A 553 13.47 26.88 22.80
CA ASP A 553 12.15 26.82 23.42
C ASP A 553 11.09 27.34 22.46
N GLN A 554 9.98 26.62 22.36
CA GLN A 554 8.84 26.97 21.48
C GLN A 554 9.26 27.39 20.05
N GLY A 555 10.23 26.67 19.45
CA GLY A 555 10.72 26.93 18.11
C GLY A 555 11.73 28.09 17.98
N LYS A 556 12.08 28.77 19.08
CA LYS A 556 13.02 29.92 19.09
C LYS A 556 14.35 29.54 19.71
N LEU A 557 15.41 30.20 19.26
CA LEU A 557 16.71 30.15 19.92
C LEU A 557 16.71 31.13 21.09
N VAL A 558 16.83 30.60 22.31
CA VAL A 558 16.78 31.39 23.54
C VAL A 558 18.16 31.81 24.01
N ALA A 559 19.16 30.93 23.86
CA ALA A 559 20.54 31.22 24.25
C ALA A 559 21.54 30.33 23.50
N VAL A 560 22.76 30.82 23.35
CA VAL A 560 23.91 30.06 22.84
C VAL A 560 25.13 30.35 23.70
N GLY A 561 25.87 29.32 24.08
CA GLY A 561 27.09 29.46 24.87
C GLY A 561 27.67 28.12 25.27
N THR A 562 28.70 28.16 26.11
CA THR A 562 29.26 26.95 26.73
C THR A 562 28.39 26.47 27.90
N HIS A 563 28.62 25.24 28.37
CA HIS A 563 27.90 24.69 29.53
C HIS A 563 27.99 25.63 30.74
N GLN A 564 29.18 26.12 31.08
CA GLN A 564 29.41 26.98 32.25
C GLN A 564 28.68 28.32 32.13
N GLU A 565 28.72 28.94 30.94
CA GLU A 565 28.03 30.20 30.68
C GLU A 565 26.52 30.04 30.79
N LEU A 566 25.94 28.98 30.22
CA LEU A 566 24.49 28.80 30.19
C LEU A 566 23.90 28.38 31.53
N VAL A 567 24.62 27.62 32.37
CA VAL A 567 24.16 27.33 33.74
C VAL A 567 24.03 28.63 34.54
N ALA A 568 24.96 29.58 34.35
CA ALA A 568 24.95 30.84 35.07
C ALA A 568 23.94 31.86 34.49
N SER A 569 23.78 31.90 33.16
CA SER A 569 23.06 32.97 32.45
C SER A 569 21.64 32.61 31.98
N ASN A 570 21.29 31.32 31.87
CA ASN A 570 20.01 30.89 31.32
C ASN A 570 19.25 29.96 32.27
N ALA A 571 18.16 30.45 32.85
CA ALA A 571 17.36 29.71 33.82
C ALA A 571 16.72 28.43 33.26
N LEU A 572 16.33 28.42 31.99
CA LEU A 572 15.75 27.23 31.34
C LEU A 572 16.79 26.12 31.23
N TYR A 573 17.98 26.44 30.74
CA TYR A 573 19.09 25.49 30.64
C TYR A 573 19.54 25.02 32.02
N ALA A 574 19.72 25.92 32.99
CA ALA A 574 20.07 25.57 34.35
C ALA A 574 19.06 24.61 34.98
N ARG A 575 17.76 24.82 34.74
CA ARG A 575 16.68 23.92 35.18
C ARG A 575 16.73 22.56 34.48
N LEU A 576 16.89 22.53 33.16
CA LEU A 576 17.04 21.28 32.40
C LEU A 576 18.27 20.50 32.89
N ALA A 577 19.35 21.21 33.19
CA ALA A 577 20.53 20.62 33.76
C ALA A 577 20.32 20.09 35.18
N ALA A 578 19.67 20.84 36.05
CA ALA A 578 19.36 20.35 37.38
C ALA A 578 18.42 19.13 37.36
N LEU A 579 17.47 19.04 36.41
CA LEU A 579 16.48 17.96 36.37
C LEU A 579 16.96 16.68 35.71
N GLN A 580 17.78 16.78 34.65
CA GLN A 580 18.22 15.62 33.88
C GLN A 580 19.68 15.25 34.11
N PHE A 581 20.46 16.16 34.69
CA PHE A 581 21.91 16.08 34.71
C PHE A 581 22.52 16.08 36.14
N SER A 582 21.71 15.99 37.20
CA SER A 582 22.16 15.95 38.60
C SER A 582 22.36 14.55 39.20
N ASP A 583 22.12 13.46 38.48
CA ASP A 583 22.30 12.08 39.01
C ASP A 583 23.77 11.63 39.09
N GLY A 584 24.71 12.56 39.34
CA GLY A 584 26.14 12.27 39.40
C GLY A 584 26.89 12.86 40.60
N LEU A 585 26.28 13.73 41.42
CA LEU A 585 26.95 14.37 42.55
C LEU A 585 26.03 14.44 43.78
N ASP A 586 26.52 13.86 44.87
CA ASP A 586 26.14 14.05 46.28
C ASP A 586 24.88 13.35 46.83
N ALA A 587 25.01 12.05 47.08
CA ALA A 587 24.44 11.45 48.28
C ALA A 587 25.37 11.73 49.49
N GLN A 588 25.34 12.95 50.02
CA GLN A 588 25.77 13.21 51.40
C GLN A 588 24.51 13.41 52.27
N PRO A 589 24.35 12.66 53.37
CA PRO A 589 23.19 12.82 54.25
C PRO A 589 23.33 14.14 55.02
N HIS A 590 22.33 15.01 54.85
CA HIS A 590 22.12 16.16 55.73
C HIS A 590 21.94 15.65 57.19
N PRO A 591 22.64 16.23 58.19
CA PRO A 591 22.39 15.88 59.57
C PRO A 591 21.03 16.42 60.00
N LEU A 592 20.22 15.53 60.57
CA LEU A 592 18.96 15.83 61.24
C LEU A 592 19.16 16.96 62.26
N ALA A 593 18.52 18.10 62.01
CA ALA A 593 18.39 19.15 62.99
C ALA A 593 17.42 18.67 64.10
N THR A 594 17.95 18.55 65.31
CA THR A 594 17.18 18.44 66.54
C THR A 594 16.36 19.71 66.76
N LYS A 595 15.04 19.56 66.82
CA LYS A 595 14.17 20.15 67.84
C LYS A 595 12.80 19.49 67.85
#